data_AF-A0A6P2QW21-F1
#
_entry.id   AF-A0A6P2QW21-F1
#
_cell.length_a   1.000
_cell.length_b   1.000
_cell.length_c   1.000
_cell.angle_alpha   90.00
_cell.angle_beta   90.00
_cell.angle_gamma   90.00
#
_symmetry.space_group_name_H-M   'P 1'
#
loop_
_entity.id
_entity.type
_entity.pdbx_description
1 polymer ?
#
loop_
_entity_poly.entity_id
_entity_poly.type
_entity_poly.pdbx_seq_one_letter_code
_entity_poly.pdbx_strand_id
1 'polypeptide(L)'
;MPFPLHPASVRALLECYLRAKDLNRPALIADCFAADAELSFSLANDDIDFPPRVSGATAIARTLVEEFGERFERCRTYYVCTEPEVDPHGVSGMSWLVVMRQKDNGALRIGHGTYRWQFAGNDEGEDVARIAALHIHIARMDTIDDPKSAKLDALHAAFGYPWLPAHAFARGLADVAAAQPDWAFLAPFRQAAAAG
;
A
#
# COMPACT_ATOMS: atom_id res chain seq x y z
N MET A 1 -23.82 -14.94 2.71
CA MET A 1 -23.84 -14.69 1.25
C MET A 1 -22.62 -13.84 0.92
N PRO A 2 -21.97 -13.99 -0.24
CA PRO A 2 -20.87 -13.12 -0.65
C PRO A 2 -21.37 -11.67 -0.81
N PHE A 3 -20.52 -10.69 -0.51
CA PHE A 3 -20.80 -9.27 -0.77
C PHE A 3 -21.00 -9.05 -2.28
N PRO A 4 -21.91 -8.15 -2.71
CA PRO A 4 -22.39 -8.12 -4.09
C PRO A 4 -21.39 -7.58 -5.13
N LEU A 5 -20.11 -7.43 -4.80
CA LEU A 5 -19.09 -6.97 -5.74
C LEU A 5 -18.32 -8.11 -6.38
N HIS A 6 -18.20 -8.05 -7.71
CA HIS A 6 -17.37 -8.98 -8.47
C HIS A 6 -15.88 -8.79 -8.12
N PRO A 7 -15.09 -9.87 -7.89
CA PRO A 7 -13.67 -9.77 -7.51
C PRO A 7 -12.81 -8.93 -8.46
N ALA A 8 -13.09 -8.97 -9.76
CA ALA A 8 -12.37 -8.14 -10.74
C ALA A 8 -12.60 -6.63 -10.53
N SER A 9 -13.79 -6.22 -10.08
CA SER A 9 -14.09 -4.82 -9.78
C SER A 9 -13.32 -4.34 -8.56
N VAL A 10 -13.27 -5.17 -7.51
CA VAL A 10 -12.48 -4.92 -6.30
C VAL A 10 -11.01 -4.74 -6.67
N ARG A 11 -10.47 -5.67 -7.46
CA ARG A 11 -9.09 -5.61 -7.93
C ARG A 11 -8.79 -4.31 -8.70
N ALA A 12 -9.69 -3.91 -9.60
CA ALA A 12 -9.53 -2.68 -10.39
C ALA A 12 -9.50 -1.41 -9.53
N LEU A 13 -10.33 -1.34 -8.47
CA LEU A 13 -10.33 -0.22 -7.53
C LEU A 13 -9.00 -0.10 -6.77
N LEU A 14 -8.48 -1.23 -6.28
CA LEU A 14 -7.21 -1.30 -5.56
C LEU A 14 -6.03 -0.92 -6.47
N GLU A 15 -6.00 -1.44 -7.70
CA GLU A 15 -5.00 -1.06 -8.70
C GLU A 15 -5.13 0.41 -9.14
N CYS A 16 -6.35 0.98 -9.14
CA CYS A 16 -6.57 2.40 -9.39
C CYS A 16 -5.97 3.27 -8.27
N TYR A 17 -6.21 2.91 -7.00
CA TYR A 17 -5.59 3.59 -5.87
C TYR A 17 -4.06 3.56 -5.95
N LEU A 18 -3.46 2.41 -6.25
CA LEU A 18 -2.00 2.34 -6.40
C LEU A 18 -1.49 3.16 -7.57
N ARG A 19 -2.17 3.17 -8.72
CA ARG A 19 -1.80 4.07 -9.83
C ARG A 19 -1.90 5.54 -9.42
N ALA A 20 -2.92 5.92 -8.65
CA ALA A 20 -3.04 7.27 -8.11
C ALA A 20 -1.85 7.61 -7.21
N LYS A 21 -1.59 6.78 -6.20
CA LYS A 21 -0.59 7.01 -5.15
C LYS A 21 0.86 6.88 -5.66
N ASP A 22 1.17 5.78 -6.33
CA ASP A 22 2.55 5.41 -6.71
C ASP A 22 3.05 6.24 -7.89
N LEU A 23 2.14 6.66 -8.80
CA LEU A 23 2.48 7.46 -9.98
C LEU A 23 2.17 8.95 -9.81
N ASN A 24 1.81 9.38 -8.60
CA ASN A 24 1.49 10.77 -8.26
C ASN A 24 0.40 11.38 -9.18
N ARG A 25 -0.75 10.69 -9.27
CA ARG A 25 -1.91 11.06 -10.10
C ARG A 25 -3.14 11.31 -9.21
N PRO A 26 -3.25 12.47 -8.53
CA PRO A 26 -4.30 12.73 -7.55
C PRO A 26 -5.71 12.63 -8.13
N ALA A 27 -5.90 12.99 -9.41
CA ALA A 27 -7.18 12.89 -10.09
C ALA A 27 -7.77 11.47 -10.11
N LEU A 28 -6.93 10.42 -10.12
CA LEU A 28 -7.39 9.02 -10.13
C LEU A 28 -8.05 8.58 -8.81
N ILE A 29 -7.92 9.35 -7.73
CA ILE A 29 -8.60 9.03 -6.47
C ILE A 29 -10.12 9.13 -6.62
N ALA A 30 -10.62 10.11 -7.38
CA ALA A 30 -12.06 10.25 -7.64
C ALA A 30 -12.64 9.08 -8.47
N ASP A 31 -11.79 8.34 -9.20
CA ASP A 31 -12.21 7.19 -9.98
C ASP A 31 -12.38 5.93 -9.11
N CYS A 32 -11.77 5.86 -7.92
CA CYS A 32 -11.83 4.68 -7.06
C CYS A 32 -12.41 4.90 -5.66
N PHE A 33 -12.38 6.12 -5.11
CA PHE A 33 -13.00 6.44 -3.82
C PHE A 33 -14.38 7.07 -4.01
N ALA A 34 -15.30 6.78 -3.09
CA ALA A 34 -16.55 7.51 -2.97
C ALA A 34 -16.26 8.99 -2.61
N ALA A 35 -17.14 9.90 -3.02
CA ALA A 35 -16.93 11.33 -2.81
C ALA A 35 -16.77 11.69 -1.32
N ASP A 36 -17.47 10.97 -0.45
CA ASP A 36 -17.51 11.09 1.00
C ASP A 36 -16.67 10.01 1.73
N ALA A 37 -15.74 9.35 1.02
CA ALA A 37 -14.97 8.26 1.59
C ALA A 37 -14.09 8.69 2.77
N GLU A 38 -13.80 7.73 3.65
CA GLU A 38 -13.06 7.95 4.89
C GLU A 38 -11.67 7.31 4.86
N LEU A 39 -10.65 8.05 5.29
CA LEU A 39 -9.29 7.56 5.49
C LEU A 39 -8.91 7.69 6.96
N SER A 40 -8.28 6.66 7.51
CA SER A 40 -7.75 6.67 8.87
C SER A 40 -6.44 5.90 8.97
N PHE A 41 -5.65 6.20 9.99
CA PHE A 41 -4.34 5.61 10.22
C PHE A 41 -4.25 5.01 11.62
N SER A 42 -3.46 3.96 11.78
CA SER A 42 -2.92 3.52 13.07
C SER A 42 -1.46 3.17 12.90
N LEU A 43 -0.66 3.42 13.93
CA LEU A 43 0.79 3.23 13.90
C LEU A 43 1.16 2.31 15.06
N ALA A 44 2.08 1.38 14.83
CA ALA A 44 2.65 0.60 15.93
C ALA A 44 3.56 1.45 16.83
N ASN A 45 4.17 2.51 16.26
CA ASN A 45 5.07 3.43 16.95
C ASN A 45 4.69 4.89 16.60
N ASP A 46 4.80 5.82 17.55
CA ASP A 46 4.39 7.24 17.42
C ASP A 46 5.31 8.11 16.51
N ASP A 47 6.14 7.50 15.66
CA ASP A 47 7.21 8.20 14.92
C ASP A 47 6.74 8.90 13.63
N ILE A 48 5.46 8.83 13.27
CA ILE A 48 4.92 9.43 12.04
C ILE A 48 3.63 10.19 12.36
N ASP A 49 3.58 11.47 12.02
CA ASP A 49 2.40 12.30 12.23
C ASP A 49 1.47 12.20 11.00
N PHE A 50 0.37 11.45 11.13
CA PHE A 50 -0.73 11.45 10.17
C PHE A 50 -2.00 11.98 10.85
N PRO A 51 -2.84 12.74 10.14
CA PRO A 51 -4.13 13.12 10.68
C PRO A 51 -4.91 11.84 11.05
N PRO A 52 -5.56 11.80 12.22
CA PRO A 52 -6.23 10.58 12.69
C PRO A 52 -7.37 10.15 11.76
N ARG A 53 -7.95 11.11 11.02
CA ARG A 53 -9.01 10.91 10.05
C ARG A 53 -8.96 11.97 8.95
N VAL A 54 -9.27 11.56 7.73
CA VAL A 54 -9.43 12.41 6.55
C VAL A 54 -10.73 12.01 5.86
N SER A 55 -11.58 12.99 5.56
CA SER A 55 -12.91 12.77 4.98
C SER A 55 -13.00 13.38 3.58
N GLY A 56 -13.50 12.59 2.64
CA GLY A 56 -13.77 12.95 1.26
C GLY A 56 -12.61 12.71 0.30
N ALA A 57 -12.94 12.31 -0.94
CA ALA A 57 -11.98 11.92 -1.98
C ALA A 57 -10.92 13.00 -2.27
N THR A 58 -11.31 14.28 -2.28
CA THR A 58 -10.39 15.41 -2.50
C THR A 58 -9.31 15.49 -1.41
N ALA A 59 -9.72 15.35 -0.14
CA ALA A 59 -8.78 15.41 0.98
C ALA A 59 -7.88 14.16 1.00
N ILE A 60 -8.44 12.99 0.66
CA ILE A 60 -7.67 11.75 0.50
C ILE A 60 -6.61 11.91 -0.59
N ALA A 61 -6.94 12.50 -1.74
CA ALA A 61 -6.00 12.74 -2.83
C ALA A 61 -4.85 13.66 -2.40
N ARG A 62 -5.18 14.74 -1.71
CA ARG A 62 -4.18 15.63 -1.15
C ARG A 62 -3.23 14.91 -0.18
N THR A 63 -3.77 14.14 0.78
CA THR A 63 -2.95 13.47 1.80
C THR A 63 -2.12 12.30 1.25
N LEU A 64 -2.74 11.38 0.50
CA LEU A 64 -2.08 10.14 0.06
C LEU A 64 -1.26 10.29 -1.22
N VAL A 65 -1.53 11.32 -2.02
CA VAL A 65 -0.89 11.50 -3.33
C VAL A 65 -0.02 12.75 -3.34
N GLU A 66 -0.59 13.92 -3.07
CA GLU A 66 0.13 15.19 -3.22
C GLU A 66 1.17 15.40 -2.11
N GLU A 67 0.74 15.50 -0.85
CA GLU A 67 1.61 15.73 0.31
C GLU A 67 2.59 14.55 0.52
N PHE A 68 2.14 13.33 0.23
CA PHE A 68 3.01 12.17 0.20
C PHE A 68 4.06 12.27 -0.92
N GLY A 69 3.63 12.66 -2.13
CA GLY A 69 4.46 12.83 -3.32
C GLY A 69 5.44 14.00 -3.22
N GLU A 70 5.22 14.98 -2.34
CA GLU A 70 6.20 16.04 -2.03
C GLU A 70 7.45 15.47 -1.36
N ARG A 71 7.31 14.39 -0.58
CA ARG A 71 8.37 13.81 0.26
C ARG A 71 9.03 12.59 -0.36
N PHE A 72 8.25 11.79 -1.09
CA PHE A 72 8.70 10.50 -1.61
C PHE A 72 8.56 10.41 -3.13
N GLU A 73 9.43 9.61 -3.74
CA GLU A 73 9.42 9.31 -5.17
C GLU A 73 9.75 7.84 -5.41
N ARG A 74 9.61 7.39 -6.66
CA ARG A 74 9.87 6.01 -7.07
C ARG A 74 9.16 5.02 -6.13
N CYS A 75 7.92 5.34 -5.77
CA CYS A 75 7.15 4.57 -4.82
C CYS A 75 6.58 3.32 -5.50
N ARG A 76 6.67 2.18 -4.83
CA ARG A 76 5.88 0.98 -5.15
C ARG A 76 5.28 0.43 -3.88
N THR A 77 3.96 0.34 -3.84
CA THR A 77 3.22 -0.40 -2.82
C THR A 77 2.81 -1.75 -3.39
N TYR A 78 3.06 -2.81 -2.63
CA TYR A 78 2.78 -4.20 -2.99
C TYR A 78 1.68 -4.72 -2.07
N TYR A 79 0.63 -5.29 -2.63
CA TYR A 79 -0.34 -6.08 -1.88
C TYR A 79 0.24 -7.48 -1.66
N VAL A 80 0.43 -7.86 -0.40
CA VAL A 80 1.01 -9.16 -0.04
C VAL A 80 -0.10 -10.23 0.00
N CYS A 81 -0.68 -10.47 -1.17
CA CYS A 81 -1.69 -11.49 -1.42
C CYS A 81 -1.75 -11.78 -2.93
N THR A 82 -2.40 -12.88 -3.30
CA THR A 82 -2.63 -13.22 -4.71
C THR A 82 -3.86 -12.50 -5.26
N GLU A 83 -4.92 -12.44 -4.46
CA GLU A 83 -6.21 -11.84 -4.78
C GLU A 83 -6.82 -11.17 -3.54
N PRO A 84 -7.63 -10.11 -3.71
CA PRO A 84 -8.35 -9.50 -2.60
C PRO A 84 -9.56 -10.37 -2.21
N GLU A 85 -9.65 -10.72 -0.94
CA GLU A 85 -10.83 -11.38 -0.37
C GLU A 85 -11.74 -10.33 0.29
N VAL A 86 -13.03 -10.35 -0.07
CA VAL A 86 -14.04 -9.44 0.50
C VAL A 86 -15.03 -10.24 1.31
N ASP A 87 -15.18 -9.87 2.58
CA ASP A 87 -16.14 -10.50 3.48
C ASP A 87 -17.58 -10.10 3.16
N PRO A 88 -18.61 -10.74 3.75
CA PRO A 88 -20.02 -10.39 3.53
C PRO A 88 -20.40 -8.94 3.88
N HIS A 89 -19.56 -8.21 4.61
CA HIS A 89 -19.76 -6.82 4.98
C HIS A 89 -19.06 -5.84 4.04
N GLY A 90 -18.40 -6.33 2.98
CA GLY A 90 -17.69 -5.49 2.03
C GLY A 90 -16.32 -5.05 2.53
N VAL A 91 -15.77 -5.76 3.51
CA VAL A 91 -14.45 -5.46 4.07
C VAL A 91 -13.40 -6.37 3.44
N SER A 92 -12.24 -5.80 3.10
CA SER A 92 -11.07 -6.57 2.68
C SER A 92 -9.85 -6.18 3.49
N GLY A 93 -9.30 -7.14 4.23
CA GLY A 93 -8.04 -7.00 4.96
C GLY A 93 -6.88 -7.57 4.14
N MET A 94 -5.77 -6.85 4.02
CA MET A 94 -4.58 -7.37 3.36
C MET A 94 -3.29 -6.73 3.87
N SER A 95 -2.23 -7.53 3.93
CA SER A 95 -0.89 -7.03 4.22
C SER A 95 -0.34 -6.24 3.03
N TRP A 96 0.48 -5.23 3.31
CA TRP A 96 1.19 -4.46 2.29
C TRP A 96 2.66 -4.27 2.63
N LEU A 97 3.47 -4.13 1.59
CA LEU A 97 4.85 -3.64 1.64
C LEU A 97 4.91 -2.34 0.83
N VAL A 98 5.66 -1.34 1.28
CA VAL A 98 6.00 -0.18 0.47
C VAL A 98 7.50 -0.02 0.41
N VAL A 99 8.01 0.26 -0.79
CA VAL A 99 9.41 0.54 -1.07
C VAL A 99 9.49 1.81 -1.91
N MET A 100 10.12 2.84 -1.38
CA MET A 100 10.17 4.17 -2.00
C MET A 100 11.46 4.90 -1.66
N ARG A 101 11.71 6.01 -2.33
CA ARG A 101 12.88 6.85 -2.13
C ARG A 101 12.47 8.18 -1.52
N GLN A 102 13.18 8.64 -0.49
CA GLN A 102 13.00 9.97 0.07
C GLN A 102 13.71 11.01 -0.80
N LYS A 103 13.02 12.10 -1.15
CA LYS A 103 13.53 13.07 -2.13
C LYS A 103 14.71 13.90 -1.61
N ASP A 104 14.69 14.26 -0.34
CA ASP A 104 15.65 15.18 0.29
C ASP A 104 17.10 14.64 0.34
N ASN A 105 17.27 13.37 0.74
CA ASN A 105 18.58 12.76 1.00
C ASN A 105 18.80 11.49 0.16
N GLY A 106 17.77 10.99 -0.49
CA GLY A 106 17.84 9.77 -1.29
C GLY A 106 17.79 8.47 -0.53
N ALA A 107 17.49 8.50 0.75
CA ALA A 107 17.34 7.30 1.55
C ALA A 107 16.23 6.40 0.98
N LEU A 108 16.48 5.10 1.09
CA LEU A 108 15.45 4.08 0.94
C LEU A 108 14.49 4.19 2.12
N ARG A 109 13.20 4.25 1.83
CA ARG A 109 12.11 4.09 2.79
C ARG A 109 11.41 2.77 2.49
N ILE A 110 11.38 1.90 3.49
CA ILE A 110 10.76 0.58 3.38
C ILE A 110 9.88 0.34 4.59
N GLY A 111 8.64 -0.06 4.37
CA GLY A 111 7.69 -0.29 5.45
C GLY A 111 6.68 -1.37 5.11
N HIS A 112 6.05 -1.91 6.14
CA HIS A 112 4.98 -2.89 5.99
C HIS A 112 3.87 -2.64 7.02
N GLY A 113 2.71 -3.22 6.73
CA GLY A 113 1.55 -3.09 7.58
C GLY A 113 0.35 -3.79 6.98
N THR A 114 -0.85 -3.37 7.38
CA THR A 114 -2.10 -3.89 6.84
C THR A 114 -3.01 -2.76 6.35
N TYR A 115 -3.76 -3.05 5.31
CA TYR A 115 -4.90 -2.26 4.89
C TYR A 115 -6.16 -2.96 5.34
N ARG A 116 -7.15 -2.16 5.74
CA ARG A 116 -8.53 -2.58 5.85
C ARG A 116 -9.36 -1.67 4.94
N TRP A 117 -9.81 -2.23 3.84
CA TRP A 117 -10.68 -1.60 2.86
C TRP A 117 -12.14 -1.85 3.22
N GLN A 118 -12.99 -0.86 2.99
CA GLN A 118 -14.44 -0.99 2.97
C GLN A 118 -14.92 -0.53 1.60
N PHE A 119 -15.69 -1.36 0.92
CA PHE A 119 -16.35 -1.01 -0.34
C PHE A 119 -17.79 -0.60 -0.08
N ALA A 120 -18.28 0.38 -0.84
CA ALA A 120 -19.71 0.70 -0.88
C ALA A 120 -20.47 -0.45 -1.54
N GLY A 121 -21.59 -0.88 -0.94
CA GLY A 121 -22.50 -1.81 -1.57
C GLY A 121 -23.33 -1.10 -2.63
N ASN A 122 -23.68 -1.79 -3.72
CA ASN A 122 -24.58 -1.27 -4.74
C ASN A 122 -26.04 -1.40 -4.28
N ASP A 123 -26.45 -0.67 -3.24
CA ASP A 123 -27.86 -0.69 -2.79
C ASP A 123 -28.75 0.34 -3.53
N GLU A 124 -28.15 1.33 -4.20
CA GLU A 124 -28.89 2.44 -4.83
C GLU A 124 -28.35 2.83 -6.21
N GLY A 125 -28.55 1.99 -7.23
CA GLY A 125 -28.56 2.42 -8.64
C GLY A 125 -27.26 2.97 -9.27
N GLU A 126 -26.16 3.12 -8.52
CA GLU A 126 -24.84 3.38 -9.08
C GLU A 126 -24.21 2.07 -9.58
N ASP A 127 -24.07 1.95 -10.90
CA ASP A 127 -23.50 0.77 -11.57
C ASP A 127 -22.02 0.51 -11.19
N VAL A 128 -21.35 1.46 -10.54
CA VAL A 128 -19.89 1.41 -10.36
C VAL A 128 -19.52 1.46 -8.88
N ALA A 129 -19.03 0.33 -8.37
CA ALA A 129 -18.50 0.20 -7.02
C ALA A 129 -17.42 1.25 -6.69
N ARG A 130 -17.34 1.65 -5.42
CA ARG A 130 -16.33 2.59 -4.90
C ARG A 130 -15.77 2.14 -3.56
N ILE A 131 -14.57 2.62 -3.23
CA ILE A 131 -13.96 2.50 -1.90
C ILE A 131 -14.63 3.53 -1.00
N ALA A 132 -15.33 3.05 0.03
CA ALA A 132 -16.00 3.89 1.03
C ALA A 132 -15.08 4.22 2.20
N ALA A 133 -14.17 3.31 2.58
CA ALA A 133 -13.17 3.62 3.58
C ALA A 133 -11.85 2.86 3.38
N LEU A 134 -10.77 3.48 3.84
CA LEU A 134 -9.44 2.89 3.97
C LEU A 134 -8.90 3.15 5.37
N HIS A 135 -8.59 2.08 6.10
CA HIS A 135 -7.72 2.16 7.28
C HIS A 135 -6.33 1.62 6.96
N ILE A 136 -5.31 2.41 7.25
CA ILE A 136 -3.90 2.05 7.05
C ILE A 136 -3.26 1.82 8.41
N HIS A 137 -2.94 0.57 8.72
CA HIS A 137 -2.11 0.23 9.86
C HIS A 137 -0.65 0.12 9.41
N ILE A 138 0.24 0.94 9.97
CA ILE A 138 1.69 0.88 9.71
C ILE A 138 2.36 0.15 10.86
N ALA A 139 2.82 -1.07 10.60
CA ALA A 139 3.50 -1.90 11.59
C ALA A 139 4.99 -1.51 11.73
N ARG A 140 5.64 -1.17 10.61
CA ARG A 140 7.04 -0.75 10.59
C ARG A 140 7.33 0.15 9.40
N MET A 141 8.22 1.13 9.60
CA MET A 141 8.70 1.99 8.53
C MET A 141 10.15 2.40 8.83
N ASP A 142 11.08 1.90 8.02
CA ASP A 142 12.51 2.12 8.18
C ASP A 142 13.05 3.12 7.15
N THR A 143 14.09 3.85 7.56
CA THR A 143 14.90 4.72 6.68
C THR A 143 16.30 4.18 6.61
N ILE A 144 16.77 3.87 5.41
CA ILE A 144 18.07 3.26 5.16
C ILE A 144 18.84 4.16 4.19
N ASP A 145 20.09 4.47 4.52
CA ASP A 145 20.94 5.22 3.61
C ASP A 145 21.09 4.48 2.27
N ASP A 146 20.75 5.14 1.17
CA ASP A 146 20.77 4.57 -0.18
C ASP A 146 20.89 5.67 -1.26
N PRO A 147 21.88 6.57 -1.19
CA PRO A 147 21.95 7.77 -2.02
C PRO A 147 21.97 7.45 -3.53
N LYS A 148 22.49 6.25 -3.89
CA LYS A 148 22.56 5.74 -5.27
C LYS A 148 21.40 4.83 -5.66
N SER A 149 20.41 4.64 -4.79
CA SER A 149 19.22 3.79 -4.99
C SER A 149 19.51 2.32 -5.29
N ALA A 150 20.68 1.80 -4.92
CA ALA A 150 21.07 0.42 -5.21
C ALA A 150 20.20 -0.58 -4.43
N LYS A 151 19.83 -0.24 -3.18
CA LYS A 151 18.95 -1.08 -2.36
C LYS A 151 17.51 -1.03 -2.88
N LEU A 152 17.03 0.17 -3.21
CA LEU A 152 15.72 0.37 -3.82
C LEU A 152 15.57 -0.45 -5.12
N ASP A 153 16.54 -0.35 -6.02
CA ASP A 153 16.50 -0.99 -7.33
C ASP A 153 16.51 -2.53 -7.20
N ALA A 154 17.33 -3.07 -6.30
CA ALA A 154 17.37 -4.49 -6.01
C ALA A 154 16.03 -5.02 -5.50
N LEU A 155 15.39 -4.29 -4.57
CA LEU A 155 14.07 -4.67 -4.04
C LEU A 155 12.98 -4.57 -5.11
N HIS A 156 12.99 -3.52 -5.93
CA HIS A 156 12.05 -3.35 -7.03
C HIS A 156 12.20 -4.41 -8.12
N ALA A 157 13.41 -4.94 -8.33
CA ALA A 157 13.67 -6.02 -9.27
C ALA A 157 13.26 -7.40 -8.71
N ALA A 158 13.29 -7.57 -7.38
CA ALA A 158 12.98 -8.84 -6.74
C ALA A 158 11.47 -9.15 -6.64
N PHE A 159 10.60 -8.14 -6.76
CA PHE A 159 9.17 -8.28 -6.47
C PHE A 159 8.28 -8.03 -7.69
N GLY A 160 7.25 -8.87 -7.85
CA GLY A 160 6.14 -8.61 -8.77
C GLY A 160 5.26 -7.48 -8.25
N TYR A 161 4.82 -6.58 -9.14
CA TYR A 161 4.01 -5.41 -8.82
C TYR A 161 2.67 -5.43 -9.57
N PRO A 162 1.54 -5.04 -8.95
CA PRO A 162 1.38 -4.68 -7.54
C PRO A 162 1.06 -5.87 -6.61
N TRP A 163 0.73 -7.03 -7.17
CA TRP A 163 0.33 -8.22 -6.41
C TRP A 163 1.55 -9.10 -6.14
N LEU A 164 1.85 -9.30 -4.86
CA LEU A 164 3.02 -10.02 -4.39
C LEU A 164 2.59 -11.18 -3.49
N PRO A 165 2.44 -12.40 -4.03
CA PRO A 165 2.13 -13.56 -3.21
C PRO A 165 3.15 -13.75 -2.07
N ALA A 166 2.70 -14.13 -0.87
CA ALA A 166 3.56 -14.24 0.31
C ALA A 166 4.79 -15.14 0.09
N HIS A 167 4.64 -16.26 -0.61
CA HIS A 167 5.76 -17.15 -0.96
C HIS A 167 6.78 -16.49 -1.90
N ALA A 168 6.33 -15.63 -2.83
CA ALA A 168 7.19 -14.89 -3.72
C ALA A 168 7.90 -13.75 -2.98
N PHE A 169 7.21 -13.11 -2.02
CA PHE A 169 7.81 -12.12 -1.12
C PHE A 169 8.95 -12.72 -0.30
N ALA A 170 8.68 -13.83 0.40
CA ALA A 170 9.66 -14.51 1.23
C ALA A 170 10.89 -14.96 0.43
N ARG A 171 10.66 -15.50 -0.78
CA ARG A 171 11.73 -15.90 -1.71
C ARG A 171 12.54 -14.69 -2.18
N GLY A 172 11.90 -13.64 -2.67
CA GLY A 172 12.59 -12.44 -3.17
C GLY A 172 13.45 -11.78 -2.09
N LEU A 173 12.96 -11.70 -0.84
CA LEU A 173 13.78 -11.21 0.27
C LEU A 173 14.95 -12.14 0.59
N ALA A 174 14.77 -13.47 0.53
CA ALA A 174 15.85 -14.42 0.76
C ALA A 174 16.94 -14.32 -0.32
N ASP A 175 16.55 -14.17 -1.59
CA ASP A 175 17.47 -14.02 -2.72
C ASP A 175 18.28 -12.72 -2.61
N VAL A 176 17.63 -11.59 -2.28
CA VAL A 176 18.33 -10.31 -2.05
C VAL A 176 19.27 -10.41 -0.86
N ALA A 177 18.84 -11.00 0.25
CA ALA A 177 19.69 -11.17 1.44
C ALA A 177 20.89 -12.09 1.18
N ALA A 178 20.73 -13.12 0.34
CA ALA A 178 21.84 -13.98 -0.07
C ALA A 178 22.84 -13.25 -0.97
N ALA A 179 22.35 -12.39 -1.88
CA ALA A 179 23.20 -11.57 -2.74
C ALA A 179 23.88 -10.41 -1.98
N GLN A 180 23.27 -9.93 -0.90
CA GLN A 180 23.70 -8.77 -0.12
C GLN A 180 23.68 -9.08 1.39
N PRO A 181 24.60 -9.93 1.89
CA PRO A 181 24.58 -10.39 3.27
C PRO A 181 24.74 -9.27 4.31
N ASP A 182 25.37 -8.16 3.93
CA ASP A 182 25.57 -7.00 4.80
C ASP A 182 24.31 -6.13 4.98
N TRP A 183 23.23 -6.40 4.24
CA TRP A 183 21.96 -5.66 4.34
C TRP A 183 21.10 -6.16 5.50
N ALA A 184 21.61 -5.97 6.72
CA ALA A 184 20.97 -6.42 7.96
C ALA A 184 19.54 -5.87 8.16
N PHE A 185 19.22 -4.73 7.53
CA PHE A 185 17.88 -4.12 7.59
C PHE A 185 16.76 -5.00 7.00
N LEU A 186 17.07 -6.03 6.21
CA LEU A 186 16.08 -6.96 5.66
C LEU A 186 15.52 -7.94 6.69
N ALA A 187 16.20 -8.16 7.82
CA ALA A 187 15.83 -9.20 8.78
C ALA A 187 14.40 -9.05 9.35
N PRO A 188 13.95 -7.85 9.78
CA PRO A 188 12.57 -7.66 10.26
C PRO A 188 11.51 -7.94 9.18
N PHE A 189 11.78 -7.56 7.92
CA PHE A 189 10.86 -7.76 6.81
C PHE A 189 10.73 -9.24 6.40
N ARG A 190 11.79 -10.04 6.60
CA ARG A 190 11.74 -11.50 6.40
C ARG A 190 10.87 -12.19 7.43
N GLN A 191 10.83 -11.70 8.67
CA GLN A 191 9.93 -12.23 9.70
C GLN A 191 8.47 -11.90 9.35
N ALA A 192 8.20 -10.67 8.91
CA ALA A 192 6.87 -10.29 8.42
C ALA A 192 6.42 -11.14 7.21
N ALA A 193 7.32 -11.42 6.27
CA ALA A 193 7.04 -12.26 5.11
C ALA A 193 6.76 -13.74 5.46
N ALA A 194 7.26 -14.22 6.61
CA ALA A 194 7.07 -15.59 7.07
C ALA A 194 5.83 -15.77 7.97
N ALA A 195 5.23 -14.67 8.44
CA ALA A 195 4.08 -14.68 9.35
C ALA A 195 2.72 -14.57 8.64
N GLY A 196 2.71 -14.31 7.32
CA GLY A 196 1.51 -14.28 6.48
C GLY A 196 1.46 -15.48 5.55
#